data_AF-A0A8D9BYJ7-F1
#
_entry.id   AF-A0A8D9BYJ7-F1
#
_cell.length_a   1.000
_cell.length_b   1.000
_cell.length_c   1.000
_cell.angle_alpha   90.00
_cell.angle_beta   90.00
_cell.angle_gamma   90.00
#
_symmetry.space_group_name_H-M   'P 1'
#
loop_
_entity.id
_entity.type
_entity.pdbx_description
1 polymer ?
#
loop_
_entity_poly.entity_id
_entity_poly.type
_entity_poly.pdbx_seq_one_letter_code
_entity_poly.pdbx_strand_id
1 'polypeptide(L)'
;EVYGYVKFSSIVNGKTVVYKNDELTGLSVMVVLEYNEFVFKNKDFRPFLTVVDAYHKPVYFPGTDIIAHYLLPPKAVVLVKEGEEIKIGSILARISQEIGKTKDITGGLPRVIDLFEARKPKEPAVLAEVNGVVTFGKDSRGKKRLYIKSRGIKICEIMIPKWRQLNIFEGEYVFKGD
;
A
#
# COMPACT_ATOMS: atom_id res chain seq x y z
N GLU A 1 -13.48 24.33 -14.42
CA GLU A 1 -13.28 25.71 -13.93
C GLU A 1 -12.98 26.69 -15.04
N VAL A 2 -12.41 26.22 -16.16
CA VAL A 2 -11.96 27.07 -17.27
C VAL A 2 -12.57 26.57 -18.57
N TYR A 3 -12.82 27.47 -19.52
CA TYR A 3 -13.24 27.17 -20.89
C TYR A 3 -12.06 27.41 -21.84
N GLY A 4 -11.93 26.58 -22.87
CA GLY A 4 -10.90 26.74 -23.89
C GLY A 4 -10.64 25.44 -24.64
N TYR A 5 -9.46 25.33 -25.23
CA TYR A 5 -8.99 24.19 -25.99
C TYR A 5 -7.89 23.46 -25.25
N VAL A 6 -7.87 22.15 -25.39
CA VAL A 6 -6.86 21.28 -24.79
C VAL A 6 -5.54 21.37 -25.56
N LYS A 7 -4.45 21.63 -24.86
CA LYS A 7 -3.08 21.52 -25.37
C LYS A 7 -2.25 20.61 -24.49
N PHE A 8 -1.81 19.49 -25.03
CA PHE A 8 -0.95 18.55 -24.34
C PHE A 8 0.51 19.00 -24.38
N SER A 9 1.26 18.63 -23.35
CA SER A 9 2.70 18.87 -23.26
C SER A 9 3.40 17.67 -22.64
N SER A 10 4.62 17.42 -23.09
CA SER A 10 5.44 16.29 -22.63
C SER A 10 4.81 14.90 -22.89
N ILE A 11 4.11 14.78 -24.02
CA ILE A 11 3.41 13.55 -24.43
C ILE A 11 4.17 12.88 -25.58
N VAL A 12 4.70 11.69 -25.29
CA VAL A 12 5.48 10.87 -26.24
C VAL A 12 4.92 9.45 -26.22
N ASN A 13 4.38 9.02 -27.35
CA ASN A 13 3.79 7.68 -27.50
C ASN A 13 4.84 6.59 -27.21
N GLY A 14 4.46 5.60 -26.40
CA GLY A 14 5.32 4.51 -25.95
C GLY A 14 6.27 4.87 -24.79
N LYS A 15 6.44 6.15 -24.44
CA LYS A 15 7.28 6.58 -23.31
C LYS A 15 6.46 7.13 -22.14
N THR A 16 5.62 8.13 -22.39
CA THR A 16 4.79 8.74 -21.34
C THR A 16 3.33 8.31 -21.43
N VAL A 17 2.88 7.96 -22.64
CA VAL A 17 1.48 7.57 -22.91
C VAL A 17 1.43 6.41 -23.91
N VAL A 18 0.34 5.66 -23.89
CA VAL A 18 0.02 4.64 -24.89
C VAL A 18 -1.43 4.81 -25.33
N TYR A 19 -1.66 4.75 -26.64
CA TYR A 19 -3.01 4.68 -27.18
C TYR A 19 -3.49 3.23 -27.15
N LYS A 20 -4.58 2.98 -26.43
CA LYS A 20 -5.30 1.71 -26.46
C LYS A 20 -6.56 1.88 -27.27
N ASN A 21 -6.82 0.96 -28.19
CA ASN A 21 -8.12 0.87 -28.83
C ASN A 21 -9.06 0.11 -27.92
N ASP A 22 -10.22 0.70 -27.63
CA ASP A 22 -11.30 0.01 -26.96
C ASP A 22 -12.09 -0.80 -27.99
N GLU A 23 -12.11 -2.12 -27.85
CA GLU A 23 -12.73 -3.06 -28.80
C GLU A 23 -14.27 -2.91 -28.87
N LEU A 24 -14.91 -2.35 -27.83
CA LEU A 24 -16.36 -2.17 -27.79
C LEU A 24 -16.81 -0.90 -28.51
N THR A 25 -16.03 0.18 -28.41
CA THR A 25 -16.39 1.50 -28.96
C THR A 25 -15.63 1.86 -30.23
N GLY A 26 -14.54 1.15 -30.54
CA GLY A 26 -13.63 1.47 -31.64
C GLY A 26 -12.87 2.78 -31.45
N LEU A 27 -13.00 3.42 -30.29
CA LEU A 27 -12.32 4.68 -29.98
C LEU A 27 -10.93 4.40 -29.40
N SER A 28 -9.94 5.14 -29.90
CA SER A 28 -8.60 5.15 -29.31
C SER A 28 -8.61 6.01 -28.05
N VAL A 29 -8.45 5.36 -26.90
CA VAL A 29 -8.27 6.03 -25.60
C VAL A 29 -6.79 6.14 -25.28
N MET A 30 -6.42 7.27 -24.69
CA MET A 30 -5.04 7.56 -24.35
C MET A 30 -4.80 7.25 -22.87
N VAL A 31 -3.85 6.37 -22.58
CA VAL A 31 -3.53 5.91 -21.22
C VAL A 31 -2.15 6.39 -20.83
N VAL A 32 -2.05 7.08 -19.69
CA VAL A 32 -0.78 7.55 -19.13
C VAL A 32 -0.05 6.37 -18.50
N LEU A 33 1.20 6.15 -18.91
CA LEU A 33 2.05 5.09 -18.37
C LEU A 33 2.50 5.40 -16.94
N GLU A 34 2.95 4.37 -16.21
CA GLU A 34 3.62 4.59 -14.93
C GLU A 34 4.93 5.34 -15.14
N TYR A 35 5.26 6.18 -14.15
CA TYR A 35 6.53 6.87 -14.14
C TYR A 35 7.65 5.87 -13.86
N ASN A 36 8.41 5.52 -14.89
CA ASN A 36 9.67 4.81 -14.70
C ASN A 36 10.71 5.74 -14.04
N GLU A 37 11.77 5.19 -13.45
CA GLU A 37 12.85 5.99 -12.84
C GLU A 37 13.40 7.08 -13.78
N PHE A 38 13.37 6.82 -15.09
CA PHE A 38 13.73 7.78 -16.14
C PHE A 38 12.84 9.05 -16.15
N VAL A 39 11.53 8.90 -15.93
CA VAL A 39 10.55 10.00 -15.88
C VAL A 39 10.59 10.73 -14.53
N PHE A 40 10.96 10.02 -13.45
CA PHE A 40 11.18 10.66 -12.15
C PHE A 40 12.41 11.58 -12.15
N LYS A 41 13.51 11.15 -12.79
CA LYS A 41 14.75 11.94 -12.90
C LYS A 41 14.64 13.10 -13.89
N ASN A 42 13.90 12.93 -14.99
CA ASN A 42 13.73 13.96 -16.02
C ASN A 42 12.34 14.60 -15.92
N LYS A 43 12.26 15.78 -15.28
CA LYS A 43 11.01 16.54 -15.12
C LYS A 43 10.29 16.83 -16.44
N ASP A 44 11.03 16.86 -17.55
CA ASP A 44 10.50 17.12 -18.90
C ASP A 44 9.55 16.04 -19.43
N PHE A 45 9.53 14.85 -18.82
CA PHE A 45 8.67 13.74 -19.26
C PHE A 45 7.41 13.56 -18.40
N ARG A 46 7.08 14.52 -17.52
CA ARG A 46 5.81 14.50 -16.79
C ARG A 46 4.72 15.02 -17.72
N PRO A 47 3.74 14.19 -18.13
CA PRO A 47 2.70 14.62 -19.04
C PRO A 47 1.73 15.56 -18.32
N PHE A 48 1.39 16.65 -18.96
CA PHE A 48 0.40 17.60 -18.44
C PHE A 48 -0.43 18.18 -19.58
N LEU A 49 -1.61 18.66 -19.20
CA LEU A 49 -2.57 19.33 -20.06
C LEU A 49 -2.60 20.80 -19.69
N THR A 50 -2.58 21.66 -20.70
CA THR A 50 -2.76 23.11 -20.57
C THR A 50 -4.02 23.51 -21.30
N VAL A 51 -4.83 24.38 -20.69
CA VAL A 51 -5.97 24.98 -21.38
C VAL A 51 -5.50 26.24 -22.10
N VAL A 52 -5.79 26.33 -23.39
CA VAL A 52 -5.46 27.47 -24.25
C VAL A 52 -6.71 28.09 -24.88
N ASP A 53 -6.66 29.37 -25.19
CA ASP A 53 -7.73 30.05 -25.93
C ASP A 53 -7.61 29.79 -27.45
N ALA A 54 -8.56 30.27 -28.24
CA ALA A 54 -8.59 30.15 -29.71
C ALA A 54 -7.31 30.67 -30.41
N TYR A 55 -6.58 31.58 -29.75
CA TYR A 55 -5.29 32.12 -30.22
C TYR A 55 -4.07 31.37 -29.69
N HIS A 56 -4.25 30.15 -29.16
CA HIS A 56 -3.22 29.34 -28.53
C HIS A 56 -2.50 29.98 -27.32
N LYS A 57 -3.13 30.99 -26.69
CA LYS A 57 -2.62 31.63 -25.47
C LYS A 57 -3.08 30.85 -24.23
N PRO A 58 -2.26 30.70 -23.19
CA PRO A 58 -2.65 30.00 -21.97
C PRO A 58 -3.84 30.73 -21.30
N VAL A 59 -4.83 29.96 -20.86
CA VAL A 59 -5.93 30.48 -20.06
C VAL A 59 -5.55 30.41 -18.58
N TYR A 60 -5.91 31.45 -17.84
CA TYR A 60 -5.62 31.57 -16.41
C TYR A 60 -6.84 31.18 -15.59
N PHE A 61 -6.61 30.71 -14.37
CA PHE A 61 -7.70 30.47 -13.42
C PHE A 61 -8.38 31.80 -13.06
N PRO A 62 -9.72 31.82 -12.99
CA PRO A 62 -10.47 33.05 -12.73
C PRO A 62 -10.03 33.67 -11.39
N GLY A 63 -9.56 34.91 -11.43
CA GLY A 63 -9.10 35.65 -10.24
C GLY A 63 -7.64 35.42 -9.84
N THR A 64 -6.84 34.72 -10.65
CA THR A 64 -5.41 34.50 -10.39
C THR A 64 -4.58 34.60 -11.68
N ASP A 65 -3.29 34.92 -11.56
CA ASP A 65 -2.32 34.84 -12.68
C ASP A 65 -1.72 33.43 -12.85
N ILE A 66 -2.41 32.39 -12.36
CA ILE A 66 -1.98 31.00 -12.46
C ILE A 66 -2.56 30.40 -13.75
N ILE A 67 -1.70 29.84 -14.58
CA ILE A 67 -2.10 29.17 -15.81
C ILE A 67 -2.86 27.87 -15.47
N ALA A 68 -3.92 27.58 -16.22
CA ALA A 68 -4.71 26.36 -16.14
C ALA A 68 -3.93 25.14 -16.64
N HIS A 69 -3.00 24.67 -15.80
CA HIS A 69 -2.19 23.47 -16.01
C HIS A 69 -2.68 22.32 -15.14
N TYR A 70 -3.05 21.21 -15.78
CA TYR A 70 -3.51 19.99 -15.13
C TYR A 70 -2.50 18.87 -15.36
N LEU A 71 -1.84 18.44 -14.28
CA LEU A 71 -0.94 17.29 -14.32
C LEU A 71 -1.73 16.00 -14.56
N LEU A 72 -1.26 15.15 -15.47
CA LEU A 72 -1.90 13.88 -15.75
C LEU A 72 -1.23 12.78 -14.90
N PRO A 73 -1.92 12.21 -13.90
CA PRO A 73 -1.33 11.18 -13.05
C PRO A 73 -1.11 9.88 -13.83
N PRO A 74 -0.20 9.01 -13.36
CA PRO A 74 0.03 7.71 -13.97
C PRO A 74 -1.24 6.86 -13.87
N LYS A 75 -1.48 5.97 -14.86
CA LYS A 75 -2.69 5.15 -15.01
C LYS A 75 -3.98 5.94 -15.28
N ALA A 76 -3.90 7.25 -15.46
CA ALA A 76 -5.04 8.01 -15.93
C ALA A 76 -5.37 7.65 -17.38
N VAL A 77 -6.66 7.45 -17.65
CA VAL A 77 -7.23 7.37 -18.99
C VAL A 77 -7.70 8.78 -19.35
N VAL A 78 -7.03 9.39 -20.32
CA VAL A 78 -7.38 10.70 -20.85
C VAL A 78 -8.55 10.54 -21.82
N LEU A 79 -9.60 11.33 -21.62
CA LEU A 79 -10.85 11.26 -22.39
C LEU A 79 -10.93 12.32 -23.49
N VAL A 80 -10.13 13.38 -23.36
CA VAL A 80 -10.08 14.50 -24.31
C VAL A 80 -8.93 14.34 -25.31
N LYS A 81 -9.08 14.95 -26.48
CA LYS A 81 -8.07 14.98 -27.56
C LYS A 81 -7.36 16.34 -27.63
N GLU A 82 -6.22 16.36 -28.32
CA GLU A 82 -5.51 17.62 -28.62
C GLU A 82 -6.41 18.54 -29.43
N GLY A 83 -6.53 19.80 -29.02
CA GLY A 83 -7.37 20.80 -29.67
C GLY A 83 -8.87 20.62 -29.42
N GLU A 84 -9.29 19.72 -28.53
CA GLU A 84 -10.69 19.57 -28.17
C GLU A 84 -11.18 20.76 -27.33
N GLU A 85 -12.37 21.26 -27.65
CA GLU A 85 -13.03 22.32 -26.90
C GLU A 85 -13.60 21.77 -25.59
N ILE A 86 -13.18 22.35 -24.46
CA ILE A 86 -13.63 21.98 -23.13
C ILE A 86 -14.47 23.09 -22.49
N LYS A 87 -15.57 22.67 -21.86
CA LYS A 87 -16.45 23.55 -21.08
C LYS A 87 -16.17 23.41 -19.59
N ILE A 88 -16.62 24.39 -18.82
CA ILE A 88 -16.55 24.33 -17.36
C ILE A 88 -17.30 23.09 -16.88
N GLY A 89 -16.61 22.22 -16.13
CA GLY A 89 -17.16 20.97 -15.60
C GLY A 89 -16.88 19.73 -16.48
N SER A 90 -16.19 19.89 -17.61
CA SER A 90 -15.81 18.75 -18.46
C SER A 90 -14.77 17.86 -17.77
N ILE A 91 -14.90 16.55 -17.98
CA ILE A 91 -13.98 15.55 -17.41
C ILE A 91 -12.81 15.35 -18.38
N LEU A 92 -11.59 15.70 -17.95
CA LEU A 92 -10.39 15.63 -18.79
C LEU A 92 -9.76 14.23 -18.79
N ALA A 93 -9.65 13.63 -17.60
CA ALA A 93 -9.08 12.31 -17.42
C ALA A 93 -9.74 11.61 -16.24
N ARG A 94 -9.81 10.28 -16.30
CA ARG A 94 -10.26 9.44 -15.19
C ARG A 94 -9.14 8.47 -14.82
N ILE A 95 -8.87 8.32 -13.54
CA ILE A 95 -8.09 7.17 -13.07
C ILE A 95 -9.11 6.06 -12.94
N SER A 96 -9.04 5.06 -13.83
CA SER A 96 -9.80 3.84 -13.61
C SER A 96 -9.16 3.19 -12.39
N GLN A 97 -9.76 3.40 -11.23
CA GLN A 97 -9.48 2.54 -10.10
C GLN A 97 -9.90 1.16 -10.59
N GLU A 98 -8.93 0.26 -10.76
CA GLU A 98 -9.26 -1.15 -10.72
C GLU A 98 -9.98 -1.30 -9.40
N ILE A 99 -11.31 -1.54 -9.45
CA ILE A 99 -12.05 -2.11 -8.33
C ILE A 99 -11.25 -3.36 -8.06
N GLY A 100 -10.36 -3.29 -7.07
CA GLY A 100 -9.32 -4.29 -6.89
C GLY A 100 -10.04 -5.61 -6.89
N LYS A 101 -9.86 -6.39 -7.97
CA LYS A 101 -10.59 -7.64 -8.24
C LYS A 101 -10.83 -8.26 -6.91
N THR A 102 -12.10 -8.32 -6.46
CA THR A 102 -12.51 -8.68 -5.11
C THR A 102 -11.46 -9.60 -4.56
N LYS A 103 -10.51 -9.04 -3.79
CA LYS A 103 -9.35 -9.83 -3.37
C LYS A 103 -10.01 -10.75 -2.40
N ASP A 104 -10.20 -11.96 -2.90
CA ASP A 104 -11.20 -12.91 -2.47
C ASP A 104 -11.21 -12.86 -0.93
N ILE A 105 -12.35 -12.57 -0.30
CA ILE A 105 -12.44 -12.48 1.18
C ILE A 105 -11.93 -13.79 1.82
N THR A 106 -11.85 -14.85 1.02
CA THR A 106 -11.17 -16.12 1.27
C THR A 106 -9.66 -16.03 1.52
N GLY A 107 -8.98 -14.96 1.11
CA GLY A 107 -7.58 -14.71 1.47
C GLY A 107 -7.35 -14.48 2.96
N GLY A 108 -8.40 -14.06 3.69
CA GLY A 108 -8.44 -13.91 5.15
C GLY A 108 -9.13 -15.05 5.90
N LEU A 109 -9.85 -15.95 5.21
CA LEU A 109 -10.51 -17.10 5.83
C LEU A 109 -9.59 -18.09 6.58
N PRO A 110 -8.27 -18.24 6.30
CA PRO A 110 -7.45 -19.20 7.04
C PRO A 110 -7.46 -18.95 8.55
N ARG A 111 -7.46 -17.67 8.95
CA ARG A 111 -7.46 -17.29 10.36
C ARG A 111 -8.80 -17.54 11.03
N VAL A 112 -9.90 -17.36 10.29
CA VAL A 112 -11.26 -17.63 10.78
C VAL A 112 -11.49 -19.13 10.93
N ILE A 113 -10.99 -19.95 9.99
CA ILE A 113 -11.04 -21.43 10.09
C ILE A 113 -10.26 -21.91 11.31
N ASP A 114 -9.02 -21.42 11.53
CA ASP A 114 -8.23 -21.81 12.72
C ASP A 114 -8.92 -21.41 14.04
N LEU A 115 -9.59 -20.26 14.07
CA LEU A 115 -10.36 -19.79 15.23
C LEU A 115 -11.63 -20.62 15.48
N PHE A 116 -12.35 -21.03 14.43
CA PHE A 116 -13.58 -21.83 14.55
C PHE A 116 -13.31 -23.32 14.79
N GLU A 117 -12.21 -23.85 14.26
CA GLU A 117 -11.82 -25.25 14.48
C GLU A 117 -11.03 -25.46 15.79
N ALA A 118 -10.79 -24.39 16.56
CA ALA A 118 -10.04 -24.40 17.83
C ALA A 118 -8.71 -25.17 17.74
N ARG A 119 -8.05 -25.08 16.58
CA ARG A 119 -6.80 -25.82 16.33
C ARG A 119 -5.69 -25.23 17.19
N LYS A 120 -4.94 -26.12 17.85
CA LYS A 120 -3.72 -25.70 18.56
C LYS A 120 -2.72 -25.19 17.52
N PRO A 121 -2.15 -23.98 17.70
CA PRO A 121 -1.15 -23.46 16.78
C PRO A 121 0.03 -24.43 16.71
N LYS A 122 0.63 -24.55 15.52
CA LYS A 122 1.82 -25.42 15.32
C LYS A 122 2.96 -25.03 16.25
N GLU A 123 3.05 -23.75 16.61
CA GLU A 123 4.05 -23.20 17.51
C GLU A 123 3.39 -22.41 18.66
N PRO A 124 2.94 -23.07 19.74
CA PRO A 124 2.30 -22.38 20.85
C PRO A 124 3.31 -21.51 21.60
N ALA A 125 2.95 -20.28 21.94
CA ALA A 125 3.73 -19.44 22.84
C ALA A 125 3.79 -20.10 24.23
N VAL A 126 4.98 -20.08 24.85
CA VAL A 126 5.15 -20.56 26.22
C VAL A 126 5.01 -19.34 27.12
N LEU A 127 3.96 -19.33 27.93
CA LEU A 127 3.65 -18.25 28.87
C LEU A 127 3.97 -18.70 30.30
N ALA A 128 4.21 -17.75 31.19
CA ALA A 128 4.40 -18.01 32.61
C ALA A 128 3.11 -18.54 33.26
N GLU A 129 3.18 -19.70 33.93
CA GLU A 129 2.02 -20.29 34.63
C GLU A 129 1.73 -19.61 35.99
N VAL A 130 2.75 -18.98 36.59
CA VAL A 130 2.70 -18.41 37.94
C VAL A 130 3.46 -17.09 37.99
N ASN A 131 3.04 -16.19 38.89
CA ASN A 131 3.76 -14.97 39.20
C ASN A 131 5.03 -15.31 39.99
N GLY A 132 6.18 -14.78 39.61
CA GLY A 132 7.39 -15.01 40.38
C GLY A 132 8.67 -14.54 39.71
N VAL A 133 9.79 -14.82 40.39
CA VAL A 133 11.13 -14.52 39.85
C VAL A 133 11.60 -15.69 39.01
N VAL A 134 12.11 -15.41 37.82
CA VAL A 134 12.64 -16.40 36.89
C VAL A 134 14.11 -16.73 37.19
N THR A 135 14.44 -18.01 37.23
CA THR A 135 15.82 -18.50 37.29
C THR A 135 16.07 -19.60 36.26
N PHE A 136 17.28 -19.66 35.72
CA PHE A 136 17.63 -20.70 34.75
C PHE A 136 18.23 -21.91 35.44
N GLY A 137 17.79 -23.09 35.00
CA GLY A 137 18.28 -24.37 35.49
C GLY A 137 19.43 -24.93 34.66
N LYS A 138 19.82 -26.17 34.99
CA LYS A 138 20.75 -26.94 34.17
C LYS A 138 20.11 -27.27 32.83
N ASP A 139 20.69 -26.78 31.74
CA ASP A 139 20.27 -27.11 30.38
C ASP A 139 20.26 -28.62 30.14
N SER A 140 19.21 -29.09 29.47
CA SER A 140 19.12 -30.46 28.96
C SER A 140 19.46 -30.52 27.47
N ARG A 141 19.58 -31.72 26.90
CA ARG A 141 19.87 -31.90 25.47
C ARG A 141 18.74 -31.28 24.63
N GLY A 142 18.99 -30.09 24.08
CA GLY A 142 18.09 -29.35 23.19
C GLY A 142 17.05 -28.45 23.85
N LYS A 143 16.90 -28.49 25.19
CA LYS A 143 15.93 -27.69 25.94
C LYS A 143 16.61 -26.94 27.10
N LYS A 144 16.30 -25.66 27.25
CA LYS A 144 16.59 -24.84 28.44
C LYS A 144 15.58 -25.17 29.53
N ARG A 145 16.05 -25.28 30.77
CA ARG A 145 15.18 -25.43 31.95
C ARG A 145 15.00 -24.07 32.62
N LEU A 146 13.77 -23.73 32.94
CA LEU A 146 13.40 -22.46 33.54
C LEU A 146 12.57 -22.73 34.79
N TYR A 147 12.93 -22.09 35.90
CA TYR A 147 12.23 -22.17 37.16
C TYR A 147 11.58 -20.82 37.47
N ILE A 148 10.30 -20.82 37.78
CA ILE A 148 9.61 -19.62 38.27
C ILE A 148 9.30 -19.83 39.75
N LYS A 149 9.93 -19.02 40.60
CA LYS A 149 9.74 -19.08 42.05
C LYS A 149 8.72 -18.04 42.49
N SER A 150 7.55 -18.50 42.91
CA SER A 150 6.53 -17.64 43.50
C SER A 150 6.79 -17.41 44.99
N ARG A 151 6.25 -16.32 45.55
CA ARG A 151 6.40 -15.96 46.98
C ARG A 151 5.82 -17.01 47.95
N GLY A 152 4.99 -17.94 47.48
CA GLY A 152 4.28 -18.94 48.28
C GLY A 152 4.75 -20.40 48.11
N ILE A 153 6.06 -20.66 47.91
CA ILE A 153 6.70 -22.00 47.90
C ILE A 153 6.55 -22.81 46.60
N LYS A 154 5.57 -22.52 45.74
CA LYS A 154 5.41 -23.25 44.47
C LYS A 154 6.49 -22.83 43.46
N ILE A 155 7.36 -23.77 43.09
CA ILE A 155 8.34 -23.65 42.01
C ILE A 155 7.73 -24.33 40.79
N CYS A 156 7.52 -23.58 39.71
CA CYS A 156 7.10 -24.15 38.42
C CYS A 156 8.33 -24.37 37.55
N GLU A 157 8.50 -25.59 37.02
CA GLU A 157 9.54 -25.93 36.05
C GLU A 157 8.96 -25.93 34.63
N ILE A 158 9.62 -25.22 33.72
CA ILE A 158 9.25 -25.11 32.31
C ILE A 158 10.46 -25.47 31.45
N MET A 159 10.26 -26.34 30.45
CA MET A 159 11.30 -26.72 29.50
C MET A 159 11.07 -26.04 28.15
N ILE A 160 11.98 -25.16 27.75
CA ILE A 160 11.86 -24.34 26.53
C ILE A 160 12.93 -24.78 25.52
N PRO A 161 12.59 -25.04 24.24
CA PRO A 161 13.60 -25.36 23.23
C PRO A 161 14.68 -24.27 23.08
N LYS A 162 15.94 -24.67 22.88
CA LYS A 162 17.07 -23.70 22.80
C LYS A 162 16.99 -22.71 21.64
N TRP A 163 16.30 -23.08 20.56
CA TRP A 163 16.12 -22.24 19.37
C TRP A 163 15.06 -21.15 19.57
N ARG A 164 14.28 -21.20 20.64
CA ARG A 164 13.24 -20.22 20.91
C ARG A 164 13.83 -18.98 21.57
N GLN A 165 13.52 -17.81 21.02
CA GLN A 165 13.89 -16.53 21.64
C GLN A 165 13.09 -16.33 22.94
N LEU A 166 13.78 -15.95 24.00
CA LEU A 166 13.21 -15.62 25.30
C LEU A 166 13.27 -14.10 25.47
N ASN A 167 12.16 -13.50 25.90
CA ASN A 167 12.05 -12.05 26.14
C ASN A 167 12.28 -11.69 27.62
N ILE A 168 12.94 -12.56 28.37
CA ILE A 168 13.12 -12.44 29.81
C ILE A 168 14.57 -12.70 30.21
N PHE A 169 15.00 -12.06 31.28
CA PHE A 169 16.33 -12.22 31.87
C PHE A 169 16.30 -13.01 33.18
N GLU A 170 17.47 -13.50 33.59
CA GLU A 170 17.61 -14.17 34.88
C GLU A 170 17.39 -13.17 36.01
N GLY A 171 16.53 -13.51 36.98
CA GLY A 171 16.16 -12.64 38.09
C GLY A 171 15.01 -11.68 37.80
N GLU A 172 14.44 -11.69 36.59
CA GLU A 172 13.28 -10.87 36.23
C GLU A 172 11.99 -11.40 36.90
N TYR A 173 11.10 -10.49 37.29
CA TYR A 173 9.81 -10.83 37.88
C TYR A 173 8.74 -10.84 36.79
N VAL A 174 8.09 -11.99 36.59
CA VAL A 174 7.04 -12.18 35.58
C VAL A 174 5.69 -12.38 36.23
N PHE A 175 4.62 -11.94 35.56
CA PHE A 175 3.25 -12.27 35.93
C PHE A 175 2.75 -13.48 35.15
N LYS A 176 1.71 -14.13 35.66
CA LYS A 176 1.04 -15.25 35.02
C LYS A 176 0.47 -14.78 33.68
N GLY A 177 0.93 -15.38 32.60
CA GLY A 177 0.55 -15.03 31.24
C GLY A 177 1.58 -14.18 30.48
N ASP A 178 2.66 -13.74 31.13
CA ASP A 178 3.81 -13.07 30.48
C ASP A 178 4.73 -14.06 29.74
#